data_AF-A0A7W0YNA9-F1
#
_entry.id   AF-A0A7W0YNA9-F1
#
_cell.length_a   1.000
_cell.length_b   1.000
_cell.length_c   1.000
_cell.angle_alpha   90.00
_cell.angle_beta   90.00
_cell.angle_gamma   90.00
#
_symmetry.space_group_name_H-M   'P 1'
#
loop_
_entity.id
_entity.type
_entity.pdbx_description
1 polymer ?
#
loop_
_entity_poly.entity_id
_entity_poly.type
_entity_poly.pdbx_seq_one_letter_code
_entity_poly.pdbx_strand_id
1 'polypeptide(L)'
;GPLEELRERAARRVEELQARGVADATLYDARGTSVGGTHAIFLLLGDPEPWGQPPHPEVPTVHLRSGWTSALLTGLGALAATAAAFLLFPA
;
A
#
# COMPACT_ATOMS: atom_id res chain seq x y z
N GLY A 1 22.49 8.64 -9.14
CA GLY A 1 22.76 7.65 -10.21
C GLY A 1 21.45 7.01 -10.63
N PRO A 2 21.45 6.18 -11.67
CA PRO A 2 20.30 5.36 -12.07
C PRO A 2 19.77 4.53 -10.90
N LEU A 3 18.45 4.35 -10.83
CA LEU A 3 17.80 3.74 -9.65
C LEU A 3 18.17 2.27 -9.47
N GLU A 4 18.37 1.51 -10.56
CA GLU A 4 18.88 0.12 -10.47
C GLU A 4 20.29 0.06 -9.88
N GLU A 5 21.20 0.94 -10.30
CA GLU A 5 22.56 0.98 -9.73
C GLU A 5 22.55 1.33 -8.24
N LEU A 6 21.63 2.21 -7.83
CA LEU A 6 21.45 2.54 -6.41
C LEU A 6 20.91 1.35 -5.62
N ARG A 7 19.98 0.57 -6.20
CA ARG A 7 19.48 -0.67 -5.57
C ARG A 7 20.55 -1.72 -5.40
N GLU A 8 21.31 -1.99 -6.45
CA GLU A 8 22.41 -2.97 -6.38
C GLU A 8 23.43 -2.57 -5.31
N ARG A 9 23.77 -1.27 -5.25
CA ARG A 9 24.69 -0.74 -4.23
C ARG A 9 24.11 -0.87 -2.82
N ALA A 10 22.81 -0.58 -2.66
CA ALA A 10 22.13 -0.69 -1.39
C ALA A 10 22.02 -2.15 -0.92
N ALA A 11 21.70 -3.08 -1.82
CA ALA A 11 21.65 -4.52 -1.54
C ALA A 11 23.01 -5.05 -1.08
N ARG A 12 24.09 -4.74 -1.81
CA ARG A 12 25.46 -5.08 -1.38
C ARG A 12 25.78 -4.51 0.00
N ARG A 13 25.36 -3.28 0.27
CA ARG A 13 25.61 -2.64 1.56
C ARG A 13 24.84 -3.32 2.71
N VAL A 14 23.64 -3.82 2.47
CA VAL A 14 22.88 -4.63 3.43
C VAL A 14 23.62 -5.93 3.72
N GLU A 15 24.08 -6.65 2.69
CA GLU A 15 24.86 -7.89 2.85
C GLU A 15 26.14 -7.65 3.68
N GLU A 16 26.88 -6.56 3.38
CA GLU A 16 28.06 -6.17 4.16
C GLU A 16 27.75 -5.87 5.63
N LEU A 17 26.61 -5.22 5.92
CA LEU A 17 26.20 -4.90 7.27
C LEU A 17 25.84 -6.18 8.05
N GLN A 18 25.06 -7.06 7.42
CA GLN A 18 24.68 -8.35 8.00
C GLN A 18 25.93 -9.21 8.28
N ALA A 19 26.88 -9.27 7.34
CA ALA A 19 28.15 -9.97 7.52
C ALA A 19 29.00 -9.42 8.68
N ARG A 20 28.82 -8.13 9.03
CA ARG A 20 29.49 -7.46 10.16
C ARG A 20 28.74 -7.58 11.48
N GLY A 21 27.67 -8.39 11.55
CA GLY A 21 26.89 -8.62 12.75
C GLY A 21 25.68 -7.71 12.92
N VAL A 22 25.38 -6.83 11.96
CA VAL A 22 24.17 -6.00 11.95
C VAL A 22 23.04 -6.77 11.24
N ALA A 23 22.55 -7.83 11.89
CA ALA A 23 21.64 -8.81 11.29
C ALA A 23 20.28 -8.22 10.88
N ASP A 24 19.89 -7.11 11.48
CA ASP A 24 18.63 -6.40 11.25
C ASP A 24 18.73 -5.33 10.14
N ALA A 25 19.86 -5.24 9.42
CA ALA A 25 19.95 -4.35 8.28
C ALA A 25 18.99 -4.79 7.17
N THR A 26 18.14 -3.89 6.72
CA THR A 26 17.14 -4.13 5.66
C THR A 26 17.18 -3.03 4.60
N LEU A 27 16.64 -3.36 3.41
CA LEU A 27 16.44 -2.40 2.33
C LEU A 27 14.96 -2.03 2.25
N TYR A 28 14.66 -0.73 2.38
CA TYR A 28 13.32 -0.19 2.21
C TYR A 28 13.13 0.40 0.81
N ASP A 29 12.30 -0.26 0.00
CA ASP A 29 11.90 0.16 -1.35
C ASP A 29 10.42 -0.16 -1.60
N ALA A 30 9.62 0.86 -1.95
CA ALA A 30 8.19 0.73 -2.23
C ALA A 30 7.85 0.09 -3.59
N ARG A 31 8.84 -0.45 -4.33
CA ARG A 31 8.64 -1.06 -5.66
C ARG A 31 7.62 -2.21 -5.68
N GLY A 32 7.52 -2.97 -4.59
CA GLY A 32 6.60 -4.11 -4.48
C GLY A 32 5.15 -3.74 -4.19
N THR A 33 4.84 -2.45 -4.04
CA THR A 33 3.50 -1.98 -3.67
C THR A 33 2.83 -1.20 -4.80
N SER A 34 1.59 -0.75 -4.58
CA SER A 34 0.88 0.09 -5.56
C SER A 34 1.51 1.47 -5.77
N VAL A 35 2.44 1.90 -4.92
CA VAL A 35 3.27 3.10 -5.15
C VAL A 35 4.24 2.89 -6.33
N GLY A 36 4.64 1.65 -6.62
CA GLY A 36 5.51 1.33 -7.76
C GLY A 36 6.98 1.74 -7.57
N GLY A 37 7.35 2.10 -6.35
CA GLY A 37 8.70 2.56 -5.99
C GLY A 37 8.78 4.08 -5.86
N THR A 38 9.80 4.50 -5.11
CA THR A 38 10.14 5.90 -4.90
C THR A 38 11.48 6.20 -5.53
N HIS A 39 11.71 7.44 -5.97
CA HIS A 39 13.05 7.89 -6.40
C HIS A 39 14.04 8.06 -5.23
N ALA A 40 13.70 7.48 -4.07
CA ALA A 40 14.49 7.41 -2.85
C ALA A 40 14.36 5.99 -2.29
N ILE A 41 15.47 5.42 -1.83
CA ILE A 41 15.54 4.06 -1.26
C ILE A 41 16.40 4.18 0.01
N PHE A 42 16.05 3.48 1.07
CA PHE A 42 16.69 3.63 2.37
C PHE A 42 17.22 2.30 2.88
N LEU A 43 18.35 2.33 3.60
CA LEU A 43 18.78 1.22 4.44
C LEU A 43 18.29 1.47 5.85
N LEU A 44 17.58 0.51 6.42
CA LEU A 44 17.01 0.61 7.76
C LEU A 44 17.63 -0.44 8.68
N LEU A 45 17.56 -0.17 9.98
CA LEU A 45 17.82 -1.17 11.01
C LEU A 45 16.48 -1.56 11.61
N GLY A 46 16.08 -2.80 11.39
CA GLY A 46 14.78 -3.33 11.81
C GLY A 46 13.60 -2.79 11.00
N ASP A 47 12.49 -2.62 11.71
CA ASP A 47 11.19 -2.23 11.15
C ASP A 47 11.19 -0.80 10.60
N PRO A 48 10.36 -0.50 9.58
CA PRO A 48 10.30 0.82 8.96
C PRO A 48 9.54 1.88 9.78
N GLU A 49 8.58 1.49 10.62
CA GLU A 49 7.70 2.40 11.36
C GLU A 49 8.44 3.35 12.32
N PRO A 50 9.45 2.89 13.10
CA PRO A 50 10.27 3.78 13.92
C PRO A 50 11.01 4.86 13.12
N TRP A 51 11.25 4.61 11.84
CA TRP A 51 11.90 5.55 10.91
C TRP A 51 10.90 6.43 10.15
N GLY A 52 9.61 6.41 10.55
CA GLY A 52 8.55 7.17 9.90
C GLY A 52 8.16 6.62 8.52
N GLN A 53 8.59 5.40 8.19
CA GLN A 53 8.29 4.76 6.92
C GLN A 53 7.13 3.76 7.09
N PRO A 54 6.08 3.82 6.24
CA PRO A 54 5.02 2.82 6.26
C PRO A 54 5.56 1.44 5.85
N PRO A 55 5.18 0.33 6.49
CA PRO A 55 5.68 -1.01 6.15
C PRO A 55 5.22 -1.49 4.77
N HIS A 56 4.02 -1.09 4.35
CA HIS A 56 3.43 -1.48 3.07
C HIS A 56 2.66 -0.29 2.47
N PRO A 57 3.38 0.70 1.88
CA PRO A 57 2.74 1.92 1.40
C PRO A 57 1.88 1.65 0.17
N GLU A 58 0.61 2.08 0.18
CA GLU A 58 -0.30 1.96 -0.95
C GLU A 58 -0.90 3.31 -1.36
N VAL A 59 -1.11 3.49 -2.67
CA VAL A 59 -1.89 4.64 -3.16
C VAL A 59 -3.39 4.36 -2.95
N PRO A 60 -4.18 5.31 -2.40
CA PRO A 60 -5.60 5.09 -2.13
C PRO A 60 -6.43 4.73 -3.38
N THR A 61 -5.92 5.03 -4.57
CA THR A 61 -6.59 4.79 -5.85
C THR A 61 -6.84 3.30 -6.15
N VAL A 62 -6.09 2.38 -5.52
CA VAL A 62 -6.33 0.93 -5.64
C VAL A 62 -7.73 0.54 -5.15
N HIS A 63 -8.33 1.31 -4.25
CA HIS A 63 -9.65 1.06 -3.69
C HIS A 63 -10.78 1.73 -4.45
N LEU A 64 -10.51 2.46 -5.54
CA LEU A 64 -11.56 3.18 -6.27
C LEU A 64 -12.61 2.23 -6.83
N ARG A 65 -12.19 1.14 -7.48
CA ARG A 65 -13.14 0.19 -8.07
C ARG A 65 -14.07 -0.40 -7.01
N SER A 66 -13.52 -0.92 -5.92
CA SER A 66 -14.32 -1.52 -4.85
C SER A 66 -15.23 -0.48 -4.16
N GLY A 67 -14.71 0.72 -3.92
CA GLY A 67 -15.48 1.83 -3.36
C GLY A 67 -16.69 2.20 -4.23
N TRP A 68 -16.47 2.38 -5.54
CA TRP A 68 -17.55 2.70 -6.49
C TRP A 68 -18.57 1.58 -6.62
N THR A 69 -18.13 0.31 -6.63
CA THR A 69 -19.07 -0.83 -6.66
C THR A 69 -19.94 -0.89 -5.40
N SER A 70 -19.35 -0.67 -4.22
CA SER A 70 -20.09 -0.67 -2.95
C SER A 70 -21.07 0.51 -2.87
N ALA A 71 -20.67 1.68 -3.35
CA ALA A 71 -21.54 2.85 -3.42
C ALA A 71 -22.75 2.60 -4.34
N LEU A 72 -22.51 2.02 -5.52
CA LEU A 72 -23.58 1.68 -6.47
C LEU A 72 -24.56 0.66 -5.90
N LEU A 73 -24.05 -0.44 -5.33
CA LEU A 73 -24.88 -1.49 -4.74
C LEU A 73 -25.73 -0.96 -3.58
N THR A 74 -25.12 -0.17 -2.70
CA THR A 74 -25.83 0.48 -1.59
C THR A 74 -26.92 1.42 -2.10
N GLY A 75 -26.61 2.24 -3.11
CA GLY A 75 -27.59 3.15 -3.71
C GLY A 75 -28.77 2.42 -4.34
N LEU A 76 -28.52 1.36 -5.12
CA LEU A 76 -29.58 0.54 -5.70
C LEU A 76 -30.42 -0.19 -4.64
N GLY A 77 -29.77 -0.71 -3.60
CA GLY A 77 -30.45 -1.37 -2.48
C GLY A 77 -31.36 -0.42 -1.72
N ALA A 78 -30.92 0.81 -1.47
CA ALA A 78 -31.74 1.84 -0.84
C ALA A 78 -32.96 2.20 -1.71
N LEU A 79 -32.76 2.42 -3.01
CA LEU A 79 -33.86 2.72 -3.94
C LEU A 79 -34.89 1.58 -4.01
N ALA A 80 -34.42 0.33 -4.09
CA ALA A 80 -35.28 -0.85 -4.10
C ALA A 80 -36.07 -1.00 -2.79
N ALA A 81 -35.42 -0.78 -1.64
CA ALA A 81 -36.09 -0.83 -0.33
C ALA A 81 -37.16 0.26 -0.21
N THR A 82 -36.88 1.49 -0.66
CA THR A 82 -37.85 2.57 -0.70
C THR A 82 -39.04 2.22 -1.60
N ALA A 83 -38.79 1.75 -2.83
CA ALA A 83 -39.86 1.33 -3.73
C ALA A 83 -40.70 0.19 -3.15
N ALA A 84 -40.06 -0.82 -2.54
CA ALA A 84 -40.74 -1.92 -1.88
C ALA A 84 -41.63 -1.45 -0.72
N ALA A 85 -41.20 -0.47 0.07
CA ALA A 85 -42.01 0.10 1.15
C ALA A 85 -43.34 0.69 0.62
N PHE A 86 -43.30 1.44 -0.48
CA PHE A 86 -44.51 1.99 -1.11
C PHE A 86 -45.41 0.92 -1.74
N LEU A 87 -44.84 -0.16 -2.27
CA LEU A 87 -45.61 -1.24 -2.90
C LEU A 87 -46.24 -2.21 -1.89
N LEU A 88 -45.54 -2.49 -0.78
CA LEU A 88 -45.97 -3.45 0.24
C LEU A 88 -46.90 -2.83 1.29
N PHE A 89 -46.82 -1.53 1.50
CA PHE A 89 -47.69 -0.78 2.42
C PHE A 89 -48.40 0.33 1.66
N PRO A 90 -49.37 0.00 0.79
CA PRO A 90 -50.20 1.01 0.15
C PRO A 90 -51.00 1.76 1.23
N ALA A 91 -51.05 3.09 1.10
CA ALA A 91 -51.81 3.97 1.98
C ALA A 91 -53.33 3.77 1.84
#